data_AF-A0A3N5KYI5-F1
#
_entry.id   AF-A0A3N5KYI5-F1
#
_cell.length_a   1.000
_cell.length_b   1.000
_cell.length_c   1.000
_cell.angle_alpha   90.00
_cell.angle_beta   90.00
_cell.angle_gamma   90.00
#
_symmetry.space_group_name_H-M   'P 1'
#
loop_
_entity.id
_entity.type
_entity.pdbx_description
1 polymer ?
#
loop_
_entity_poly.entity_id
_entity_poly.type
_entity_poly.pdbx_seq_one_letter_code
_entity_poly.pdbx_strand_id
1 'polypeptide(L)'
;SIAGAGPIAGPALAIGWGWLPCLAWIWLGNIFIGSIHDYLSLTASVRYDGRSVQYVAQDLIGKRAGKTFGWFILFLCILVVAAFGDIVAGQFAAGGGEVFSTFFWFCVAAVIMGYFMYQTKMGVGLSTVIGLVLLILAFWIGEMNGVKASKDTWFVVIFAYIVIASALPVNWLLQPRDYLNSFLLYFGLFIGGLAAVLGATAFNSVPAFTSFSAPIVGGHPSPFWPVVPLVIACGALSGFHSLVASGTSSKQLRDEKDGLFIGYGAMLTEGFLSTIVIISIAAFGAAALGADKVLKTGAMPRFIQSYGTMVSTVMPFFSKGFMDLFAAVWVSSFALTTLDTTNRLGRYIIHELALPLKDKSPGVYGVFANRWAASIIMAFIGVGLAWSGNYTVLWPAFAGANQLIAAIVMLTVALWVKRALNEKYANVVLIPAILLWITVTCGIIWYTWVVVPDFFKAGVPARQMITGVVVGIINVIMLIMNFVTVAQFMKGYGKKELREAKTRA
;
A
#
# COMPACT_ATOMS: atom_id res chain seq x y z
N SER A 1 -2.59 -6.06 8.90
CA SER A 1 -1.59 -5.24 8.21
C SER A 1 -2.33 -4.09 7.53
N ILE A 2 -2.08 -2.84 7.93
CA ILE A 2 -2.78 -1.66 7.38
C ILE A 2 -1.75 -0.72 6.76
N ALA A 3 -0.67 -0.36 7.47
CA ALA A 3 0.37 0.48 6.90
C ALA A 3 1.32 -0.28 5.94
N GLY A 4 1.22 0.01 4.64
CA GLY A 4 2.26 -0.30 3.65
C GLY A 4 3.31 0.82 3.52
N ALA A 5 4.07 0.85 2.43
CA ALA A 5 4.96 1.98 2.10
C ALA A 5 4.23 3.21 1.52
N GLY A 6 2.97 3.04 1.11
CA GLY A 6 2.01 4.08 0.69
C GLY A 6 2.09 5.40 1.47
N PRO A 7 1.81 5.39 2.78
CA PRO A 7 1.77 6.57 3.65
C PRO A 7 3.12 7.24 3.88
N ILE A 8 4.21 6.67 3.37
CA ILE A 8 5.55 7.27 3.44
C ILE A 8 5.94 7.80 2.06
N ALA A 9 5.93 6.94 1.03
CA ALA A 9 6.42 7.31 -0.27
C ALA A 9 5.53 8.34 -0.98
N GLY A 10 4.20 8.21 -0.83
CA GLY A 10 3.25 9.11 -1.44
C GLY A 10 3.40 10.55 -0.92
N PRO A 11 3.31 10.79 0.40
CA PRO A 11 3.55 12.11 0.98
C PRO A 11 4.95 12.66 0.69
N ALA A 12 5.98 11.81 0.75
CA ALA A 12 7.35 12.22 0.45
C ALA A 12 7.53 12.65 -1.03
N LEU A 13 6.75 12.11 -1.97
CA LEU A 13 6.67 12.60 -3.35
C LEU A 13 5.82 13.89 -3.45
N ALA A 14 4.62 13.85 -2.86
CA ALA A 14 3.60 14.90 -2.97
C ALA A 14 4.09 16.25 -2.45
N ILE A 15 5.01 16.26 -1.47
CA ILE A 15 5.61 17.49 -0.91
C ILE A 15 6.24 18.40 -1.97
N GLY A 16 6.47 17.90 -3.20
CA GLY A 16 6.80 18.73 -4.35
C GLY A 16 5.77 19.81 -4.68
N TRP A 17 4.50 19.69 -4.28
CA TRP A 17 3.45 20.72 -4.36
C TRP A 17 3.46 21.71 -3.17
N GLY A 18 4.33 21.49 -2.19
CA GLY A 18 4.36 22.21 -0.90
C GLY A 18 3.75 21.39 0.23
N TRP A 19 4.11 21.71 1.48
CA TRP A 19 3.65 20.91 2.63
C TRP A 19 2.16 21.09 2.93
N LEU A 20 1.60 22.29 2.70
CA LEU A 20 0.22 22.62 3.05
C LEU A 20 -0.82 21.85 2.22
N PRO A 21 -0.78 21.84 0.87
CA PRO A 21 -1.75 21.07 0.09
C PRO A 21 -1.64 19.56 0.33
N CYS A 22 -0.44 19.07 0.66
CA CYS A 22 -0.24 17.67 1.02
C CYS A 22 -0.93 17.31 2.33
N LEU A 23 -0.69 18.08 3.40
CA LEU A 23 -1.35 17.86 4.69
C LEU A 23 -2.86 18.01 4.58
N ALA A 24 -3.34 19.01 3.82
CA ALA A 24 -4.77 19.19 3.60
C ALA A 24 -5.41 17.95 2.96
N TRP A 25 -4.78 17.37 1.93
CA TRP A 25 -5.27 16.15 1.30
C TRP A 25 -5.20 14.94 2.24
N ILE A 26 -4.10 14.78 2.99
CA ILE A 26 -3.94 13.71 3.97
C ILE A 26 -5.04 13.82 5.03
N TRP A 27 -5.19 14.95 5.70
CA TRP A 27 -6.14 15.09 6.82
C TRP A 27 -7.59 15.00 6.36
N LEU A 28 -7.98 15.74 5.33
CA LEU A 28 -9.36 15.73 4.84
C LEU A 28 -9.70 14.38 4.22
N GLY A 29 -8.82 13.83 3.39
CA GLY A 29 -9.02 12.52 2.78
C GLY A 29 -9.10 11.42 3.82
N ASN A 30 -8.22 11.42 4.81
CA ASN A 30 -8.18 10.38 5.84
C ASN A 30 -9.42 10.41 6.75
N ILE A 31 -9.85 11.59 7.20
CA ILE A 31 -11.01 11.73 8.10
C ILE A 31 -12.33 11.46 7.37
N PHE A 32 -12.53 12.06 6.19
CA PHE A 32 -13.82 12.08 5.50
C PHE A 32 -13.99 10.99 4.43
N ILE A 33 -12.91 10.31 4.02
CA ILE A 33 -12.98 9.32 2.94
C ILE A 33 -12.33 8.01 3.38
N GLY A 34 -11.03 8.02 3.70
CA GLY A 34 -10.24 6.84 4.06
C GLY A 34 -10.81 6.06 5.23
N SER A 35 -11.01 6.73 6.38
CA SER A 35 -11.43 6.05 7.59
C SER A 35 -12.86 5.51 7.48
N ILE A 36 -13.72 6.21 6.73
CA ILE A 36 -15.09 5.75 6.41
C ILE A 36 -15.04 4.53 5.48
N HIS A 37 -14.22 4.59 4.43
CA HIS A 37 -14.03 3.50 3.47
C HIS A 37 -13.54 2.22 4.16
N ASP A 38 -12.51 2.31 4.99
CA ASP A 38 -11.91 1.15 5.64
C ASP A 38 -12.87 0.52 6.66
N TYR A 39 -13.56 1.36 7.45
CA TYR A 39 -14.57 0.88 8.38
C TYR A 39 -15.77 0.23 7.68
N LEU A 40 -16.35 0.88 6.66
CA LEU A 40 -17.54 0.35 5.98
C LEU A 40 -17.22 -0.89 5.16
N SER A 41 -16.05 -0.96 4.51
CA SER A 41 -15.64 -2.16 3.77
C SER A 41 -15.43 -3.37 4.69
N LEU A 42 -14.82 -3.14 5.87
CA LEU A 42 -14.69 -4.15 6.92
C LEU A 42 -16.06 -4.62 7.41
N THR A 43 -16.92 -3.68 7.81
CA THR A 43 -18.23 -3.98 8.40
C THR A 43 -19.17 -4.64 7.40
N ALA A 44 -19.18 -4.19 6.15
CA ALA A 44 -19.91 -4.84 5.08
C ALA A 44 -19.45 -6.29 4.90
N SER A 45 -18.14 -6.56 4.94
CA SER A 45 -17.63 -7.94 4.88
C SER A 45 -18.12 -8.79 6.06
N VAL A 46 -18.06 -8.26 7.29
CA VAL A 46 -18.54 -8.97 8.49
C VAL A 46 -20.02 -9.34 8.37
N ARG A 47 -20.85 -8.40 7.91
CA ARG A 47 -22.28 -8.62 7.66
C ARG A 47 -22.60 -9.50 6.46
N TYR A 48 -21.59 -9.88 5.68
CA TYR A 48 -21.64 -10.88 4.61
C TYR A 48 -20.84 -12.14 4.98
N ASP A 49 -20.86 -12.54 6.25
CA ASP A 49 -20.18 -13.75 6.78
C ASP A 49 -18.66 -13.76 6.51
N GLY A 50 -18.02 -12.59 6.54
CA GLY A 50 -16.60 -12.43 6.26
C GLY A 50 -16.22 -12.62 4.79
N ARG A 51 -17.18 -12.57 3.85
CA ARG A 51 -16.90 -12.66 2.40
C ARG A 51 -16.16 -11.42 1.89
N SER A 52 -15.44 -11.58 0.78
CA SER A 52 -14.65 -10.52 0.17
C SER A 52 -15.53 -9.36 -0.33
N VAL A 53 -14.97 -8.15 -0.38
CA VAL A 53 -15.67 -6.98 -0.92
C VAL A 53 -16.05 -7.16 -2.39
N GLN A 54 -15.30 -7.98 -3.15
CA GLN A 54 -15.68 -8.43 -4.49
C GLN A 54 -17.02 -9.17 -4.50
N TYR A 55 -17.25 -10.06 -3.54
CA TYR A 55 -18.51 -10.77 -3.40
C TYR A 55 -19.65 -9.80 -3.06
N VAL A 56 -19.41 -8.87 -2.13
CA VAL A 56 -20.38 -7.82 -1.77
C VAL A 56 -20.75 -6.97 -2.99
N ALA A 57 -19.76 -6.57 -3.81
CA ALA A 57 -19.99 -5.85 -5.07
C ALA A 57 -20.79 -6.70 -6.08
N GLN A 58 -20.50 -8.00 -6.16
CA GLN A 58 -21.22 -8.92 -7.04
C GLN A 58 -22.71 -9.01 -6.67
N ASP A 59 -23.01 -9.05 -5.39
CA ASP A 59 -24.37 -9.16 -4.86
C ASP A 59 -25.16 -7.86 -5.05
N LEU A 60 -24.54 -6.73 -4.69
CA LEU A 60 -25.18 -5.42 -4.71
C LEU A 60 -25.28 -4.78 -6.10
N ILE A 61 -24.23 -4.88 -6.91
CA ILE A 61 -24.13 -4.24 -8.24
C ILE A 61 -24.48 -5.25 -9.34
N GLY A 62 -23.91 -6.46 -9.27
CA GLY A 62 -24.24 -7.55 -10.18
C GLY A 62 -23.06 -8.44 -10.56
N LYS A 63 -23.37 -9.58 -11.20
CA LYS A 63 -22.39 -10.60 -11.61
C LYS A 63 -21.25 -10.06 -12.47
N ARG A 64 -21.53 -9.11 -13.36
CA ARG A 64 -20.50 -8.52 -14.23
C ARG A 64 -19.55 -7.62 -13.44
N ALA A 65 -20.04 -6.87 -12.44
CA ALA A 65 -19.22 -6.06 -11.54
C ALA A 65 -18.30 -6.93 -10.67
N GLY A 66 -18.79 -8.06 -10.15
CA GLY A 66 -17.93 -9.02 -9.44
C GLY A 66 -16.78 -9.55 -10.29
N LYS A 67 -17.04 -9.84 -11.59
CA LYS A 67 -16.00 -10.28 -12.53
C LYS A 67 -14.98 -9.19 -12.85
N THR A 68 -15.42 -7.96 -13.12
CA THR A 68 -14.50 -6.84 -13.37
C THR A 68 -13.65 -6.53 -12.14
N PHE A 69 -14.23 -6.66 -10.95
CA PHE A 69 -13.54 -6.46 -9.68
C PHE A 69 -12.39 -7.48 -9.48
N GLY A 70 -12.58 -8.75 -9.83
CA GLY A 70 -11.49 -9.74 -9.81
C GLY A 70 -10.29 -9.36 -10.69
N TRP A 71 -10.55 -8.85 -11.90
CA TRP A 71 -9.48 -8.33 -12.78
C TRP A 71 -8.81 -7.08 -12.22
N PHE A 72 -9.58 -6.16 -11.62
CA PHE A 72 -9.00 -5.00 -10.93
C PHE A 72 -8.04 -5.43 -9.81
N ILE A 73 -8.44 -6.39 -8.98
CA ILE A 73 -7.57 -6.91 -7.92
C ILE A 73 -6.29 -7.49 -8.52
N LEU A 74 -6.38 -8.28 -9.60
CA LEU A 74 -5.21 -8.86 -10.24
C LEU A 74 -4.23 -7.79 -10.72
N PHE A 75 -4.72 -6.78 -11.45
CA PHE A 75 -3.89 -5.68 -11.94
C PHE A 75 -3.29 -4.84 -10.81
N LEU A 76 -4.09 -4.54 -9.78
CA LEU A 76 -3.57 -3.89 -8.58
C LEU A 76 -2.44 -4.73 -7.97
N CYS A 77 -2.63 -6.04 -7.84
CA CYS A 77 -1.61 -6.90 -7.23
C CYS A 77 -0.30 -6.89 -8.04
N ILE A 78 -0.38 -6.94 -9.37
CA ILE A 78 0.81 -6.83 -10.24
C ILE A 78 1.52 -5.49 -10.00
N LEU A 79 0.78 -4.38 -10.02
CA LEU A 79 1.34 -3.04 -9.86
C LEU A 79 1.91 -2.80 -8.46
N VAL A 80 1.27 -3.35 -7.42
CA VAL A 80 1.79 -3.32 -6.05
C VAL A 80 3.10 -4.07 -5.95
N VAL A 81 3.18 -5.30 -6.50
CA VAL A 81 4.44 -6.06 -6.51
C VAL A 81 5.54 -5.29 -7.23
N ALA A 82 5.21 -4.61 -8.33
CA ALA A 82 6.16 -3.80 -9.08
C ALA A 82 6.66 -2.58 -8.28
N ALA A 83 5.74 -1.74 -7.80
CA ALA A 83 6.09 -0.49 -7.12
C ALA A 83 6.81 -0.73 -5.79
N PHE A 84 6.35 -1.71 -5.00
CA PHE A 84 6.93 -2.00 -3.69
C PHE A 84 8.22 -2.83 -3.83
N GLY A 85 8.30 -3.69 -4.86
CA GLY A 85 9.53 -4.40 -5.20
C GLY A 85 10.66 -3.45 -5.53
N ASP A 86 10.37 -2.39 -6.28
CA ASP A 86 11.35 -1.34 -6.59
C ASP A 86 11.84 -0.59 -5.34
N ILE A 87 10.92 -0.23 -4.43
CA ILE A 87 11.26 0.41 -3.14
C ILE A 87 12.22 -0.48 -2.34
N VAL A 88 11.86 -1.75 -2.14
CA VAL A 88 12.65 -2.68 -1.33
C VAL A 88 14.01 -2.93 -1.94
N ALA A 89 14.07 -3.23 -3.25
CA ALA A 89 15.33 -3.45 -3.94
C ALA A 89 16.23 -2.21 -3.88
N GLY A 90 15.64 -1.01 -4.00
CA GLY A 90 16.35 0.26 -3.86
C GLY A 90 16.91 0.48 -2.45
N GLN A 91 16.14 0.14 -1.41
CA GLN A 91 16.61 0.26 -0.03
C GLN A 91 17.67 -0.77 0.34
N PHE A 92 17.55 -2.01 -0.14
CA PHE A 92 18.57 -3.04 0.10
C PHE A 92 19.87 -2.76 -0.66
N ALA A 93 19.79 -2.10 -1.82
CA ALA A 93 20.95 -1.65 -2.57
C ALA A 93 21.61 -0.38 -1.99
N ALA A 94 20.94 0.33 -1.08
CA ALA A 94 21.43 1.58 -0.53
C ALA A 94 22.46 1.34 0.60
N GLY A 95 23.41 2.27 0.72
CA GLY A 95 24.35 2.30 1.85
C GLY A 95 25.33 1.13 1.87
N GLY A 96 25.65 0.65 3.07
CA GLY A 96 26.59 -0.43 3.32
C GLY A 96 26.00 -1.84 3.28
N GLY A 97 24.70 -1.98 2.97
CA GLY A 97 23.97 -3.25 3.01
C GLY A 97 23.35 -3.57 4.38
N GLU A 98 23.38 -2.63 5.32
CA GLU A 98 22.88 -2.77 6.69
C GLU A 98 21.36 -2.98 6.72
N VAL A 99 20.63 -2.38 5.78
CA VAL A 99 19.16 -2.49 5.68
C VAL A 99 18.75 -3.93 5.42
N PHE A 100 19.38 -4.59 4.43
CA PHE A 100 19.10 -6.00 4.15
C PHE A 100 19.53 -6.88 5.32
N SER A 101 20.73 -6.68 5.84
CA SER A 101 21.25 -7.50 6.94
C SER A 101 20.36 -7.41 8.18
N THR A 102 19.94 -6.21 8.56
CA THR A 102 18.99 -5.98 9.66
C THR A 102 17.66 -6.67 9.37
N PHE A 103 17.13 -6.53 8.15
CA PHE A 103 15.89 -7.17 7.75
C PHE A 103 15.95 -8.70 7.78
N PHE A 104 17.08 -9.29 7.37
CA PHE A 104 17.30 -10.73 7.42
C PHE A 104 17.24 -11.24 8.87
N TRP A 105 17.98 -10.61 9.78
CA TRP A 105 17.94 -10.97 11.20
C TRP A 105 16.59 -10.68 11.85
N PHE A 106 15.89 -9.65 11.40
CA PHE A 106 14.50 -9.39 11.79
C PHE A 106 13.56 -10.53 11.37
N CYS A 107 13.70 -11.07 10.15
CA CYS A 107 12.93 -12.25 9.73
C CYS A 107 13.25 -13.47 10.59
N VAL A 108 14.53 -13.70 10.92
CA VAL A 108 14.94 -14.78 11.83
C VAL A 108 14.30 -14.60 13.21
N ALA A 109 14.34 -13.39 13.77
CA ALA A 109 13.69 -13.04 15.03
C ALA A 109 12.18 -13.31 14.99
N ALA A 110 11.51 -12.95 13.89
CA ALA A 110 10.08 -13.19 13.69
C ALA A 110 9.75 -14.68 13.68
N VAL A 111 10.53 -15.52 12.99
CA VAL A 111 10.31 -16.97 12.95
C VAL A 111 10.52 -17.59 14.33
N ILE A 112 11.57 -17.20 15.05
CA ILE A 112 11.84 -17.69 16.42
C ILE A 112 10.69 -17.30 17.37
N MET A 113 10.29 -16.03 17.35
CA MET A 113 9.15 -15.55 18.13
C MET A 113 7.86 -16.30 17.78
N GLY A 114 7.59 -16.49 16.48
CA GLY A 114 6.42 -17.21 15.99
C GLY A 114 6.40 -18.67 16.44
N TYR A 115 7.55 -19.33 16.45
CA TYR A 115 7.69 -20.68 17.00
C TYR A 115 7.30 -20.72 18.48
N PHE A 116 7.86 -19.83 19.32
CA PHE A 116 7.48 -19.78 20.74
C PHE A 116 6.00 -19.44 20.94
N MET A 117 5.47 -18.51 20.15
CA MET A 117 4.09 -18.04 20.27
C MET A 117 3.06 -19.12 19.89
N TYR A 118 3.30 -19.87 18.82
CA TYR A 118 2.30 -20.78 18.24
C TYR A 118 2.57 -22.26 18.48
N GLN A 119 3.82 -22.65 18.75
CA GLN A 119 4.21 -24.06 18.90
C GLN A 119 4.57 -24.44 20.34
N THR A 120 4.61 -23.48 21.27
CA THR A 120 4.94 -23.74 22.69
C THR A 120 3.86 -23.21 23.63
N LYS A 121 3.96 -23.56 24.92
CA LYS A 121 3.03 -23.10 25.96
C LYS A 121 3.36 -21.72 26.54
N MET A 122 4.38 -21.03 26.03
CA MET A 122 4.87 -19.75 26.58
C MET A 122 3.89 -18.57 26.41
N GLY A 123 2.90 -18.72 25.52
CA GLY A 123 1.90 -17.69 25.27
C GLY A 123 2.45 -16.46 24.54
N VAL A 124 1.55 -15.50 24.26
CA VAL A 124 1.88 -14.31 23.47
C VAL A 124 2.87 -13.39 24.21
N GLY A 125 2.64 -13.11 25.50
CA GLY A 125 3.41 -12.10 26.25
C GLY A 125 4.91 -12.38 26.30
N LEU A 126 5.33 -13.55 26.80
CA LEU A 126 6.75 -13.89 26.89
C LEU A 126 7.40 -14.03 25.51
N SER A 127 6.67 -14.58 24.54
CA SER A 127 7.13 -14.66 23.15
C SER A 127 7.39 -13.27 22.58
N THR A 128 6.50 -12.30 22.82
CA THR A 128 6.69 -10.89 22.40
C THR A 128 7.97 -10.30 22.98
N VAL A 129 8.25 -10.51 24.28
CA VAL A 129 9.48 -10.01 24.92
C VAL A 129 10.72 -10.58 24.22
N ILE A 130 10.74 -11.88 23.94
CA ILE A 130 11.83 -12.53 23.19
C ILE A 130 11.97 -11.91 21.81
N GLY A 131 10.85 -11.74 21.09
CA GLY A 131 10.84 -11.12 19.77
C GLY A 131 11.39 -9.70 19.77
N LEU A 132 11.10 -8.89 20.79
CA LEU A 132 11.63 -7.52 20.92
C LEU A 132 13.13 -7.50 21.23
N VAL A 133 13.61 -8.38 22.10
CA VAL A 133 15.06 -8.52 22.35
C VAL A 133 15.79 -8.93 21.08
N LEU A 134 15.26 -9.92 20.36
CA LEU A 134 15.84 -10.37 19.09
C LEU A 134 15.75 -9.29 18.00
N LEU A 135 14.72 -8.45 18.00
CA LEU A 135 14.61 -7.30 17.10
C LEU A 135 15.72 -6.28 17.35
N ILE A 136 16.03 -5.96 18.60
CA ILE A 136 17.15 -5.07 18.95
C ILE A 136 18.48 -5.68 18.50
N LEU A 137 18.67 -6.99 18.75
CA LEU A 137 19.86 -7.71 18.28
C LEU A 137 19.95 -7.72 16.75
N ALA A 138 18.83 -7.79 16.03
CA ALA A 138 18.80 -7.74 14.57
C ALA A 138 19.34 -6.41 14.04
N PHE A 139 19.00 -5.28 14.67
CA PHE A 139 19.57 -3.97 14.33
C PHE A 139 21.07 -3.93 14.61
N TRP A 140 21.49 -4.39 15.79
CA TRP A 140 22.90 -4.36 16.18
C TRP A 140 23.78 -5.23 15.27
N ILE A 141 23.37 -6.48 15.00
CA ILE A 141 24.11 -7.39 14.12
C ILE A 141 24.04 -6.92 12.66
N GLY A 142 22.88 -6.41 12.24
CA GLY A 142 22.64 -5.93 10.88
C GLY A 142 23.47 -4.70 10.52
N GLU A 143 23.64 -3.77 11.46
CA GLU A 143 24.51 -2.60 11.32
C GLU A 143 25.99 -3.00 11.17
N MET A 144 26.44 -4.01 11.91
CA MET A 144 27.83 -4.49 11.84
C MET A 144 28.16 -5.31 10.59
N ASN A 145 27.19 -6.05 10.04
CA ASN A 145 27.41 -7.06 9.00
C ASN A 145 26.62 -6.75 7.73
N GLY A 146 26.79 -5.56 7.16
CA GLY A 146 26.13 -5.15 5.92
C GLY A 146 26.48 -6.03 4.72
N VAL A 147 25.47 -6.61 4.05
CA VAL A 147 25.65 -7.38 2.82
C VAL A 147 25.36 -6.49 1.62
N LYS A 148 26.39 -6.17 0.84
CA LYS A 148 26.28 -5.33 -0.35
C LYS A 148 25.97 -6.16 -1.58
N ALA A 149 24.94 -5.77 -2.31
CA ALA A 149 24.65 -6.27 -3.64
C ALA A 149 23.98 -5.19 -4.49
N SER A 150 23.98 -5.38 -5.81
CA SER A 150 23.31 -4.46 -6.72
C SER A 150 21.80 -4.57 -6.60
N LYS A 151 21.08 -3.52 -7.03
CA LYS A 151 19.61 -3.54 -7.11
C LYS A 151 19.09 -4.72 -7.94
N ASP A 152 19.81 -5.09 -9.00
CA ASP A 152 19.48 -6.25 -9.85
C ASP A 152 19.58 -7.57 -9.08
N THR A 153 20.62 -7.75 -8.26
CA THR A 153 20.73 -8.92 -7.38
C THR A 153 19.57 -8.96 -6.37
N TRP A 154 19.20 -7.82 -5.81
CA TRP A 154 18.08 -7.76 -4.87
C TRP A 154 16.73 -8.08 -5.51
N PHE A 155 16.49 -7.75 -6.78
CA PHE A 155 15.29 -8.20 -7.48
C PHE A 155 15.19 -9.74 -7.53
N VAL A 156 16.30 -10.43 -7.77
CA VAL A 156 16.33 -11.90 -7.78
C VAL A 156 16.04 -12.46 -6.38
N VAL A 157 16.64 -11.89 -5.34
CA VAL A 157 16.41 -12.31 -3.95
C VAL A 157 14.96 -12.06 -3.53
N ILE A 158 14.40 -10.89 -3.86
CA ILE A 158 13.00 -10.55 -3.57
C ILE A 158 12.06 -11.49 -4.32
N PHE A 159 12.33 -11.80 -5.59
CA PHE A 159 11.54 -12.76 -6.37
C PHE A 159 11.48 -14.12 -5.67
N ALA A 160 12.62 -14.69 -5.29
CA ALA A 160 12.66 -15.96 -4.58
C ALA A 160 11.93 -15.88 -3.22
N TYR A 161 12.16 -14.79 -2.48
CA TYR A 161 11.55 -14.54 -1.19
C TYR A 161 10.02 -14.51 -1.24
N ILE A 162 9.41 -13.69 -2.11
CA ILE A 162 7.95 -13.52 -2.14
C ILE A 162 7.23 -14.78 -2.65
N VAL A 163 7.89 -15.59 -3.48
CA VAL A 163 7.36 -16.91 -3.89
C VAL A 163 7.28 -17.83 -2.68
N ILE A 164 8.36 -17.94 -1.91
CA ILE A 164 8.42 -18.78 -0.70
C ILE A 164 7.44 -18.26 0.35
N ALA A 165 7.50 -16.98 0.70
CA ALA A 165 6.67 -16.36 1.73
C ALA A 165 5.17 -16.49 1.43
N SER A 166 4.76 -16.29 0.17
CA SER A 166 3.34 -16.41 -0.23
C SER A 166 2.80 -17.84 -0.18
N ALA A 167 3.66 -18.84 -0.39
CA ALA A 167 3.32 -20.26 -0.43
C ALA A 167 3.34 -20.93 0.96
N LEU A 168 4.16 -20.43 1.88
CA LEU A 168 4.21 -20.89 3.27
C LEU A 168 2.92 -20.57 4.04
N PRO A 169 2.57 -21.38 5.06
CA PRO A 169 1.46 -21.07 5.95
C PRO A 169 1.68 -19.74 6.69
N VAL A 170 0.60 -18.99 6.91
CA VAL A 170 0.64 -17.60 7.37
C VAL A 170 1.29 -17.43 8.75
N ASN A 171 1.12 -18.43 9.64
CA ASN A 171 1.61 -18.43 11.01
C ASN A 171 3.14 -18.63 11.17
N TRP A 172 3.85 -19.04 10.11
CA TRP A 172 5.29 -19.29 10.19
C TRP A 172 6.16 -18.05 9.98
N LEU A 173 5.76 -17.17 9.04
CA LEU A 173 6.56 -16.01 8.68
C LEU A 173 5.73 -14.73 8.68
N LEU A 174 4.67 -14.68 7.86
CA LEU A 174 3.91 -13.44 7.64
C LEU A 174 3.32 -12.91 8.95
N GLN A 175 2.57 -13.72 9.68
CA GLN A 175 1.89 -13.25 10.90
C GLN A 175 2.86 -12.89 12.04
N PRO A 176 3.89 -13.71 12.38
CA PRO A 176 4.90 -13.31 13.36
C PRO A 176 5.66 -12.04 12.96
N ARG A 177 6.05 -11.91 11.69
CA ARG A 177 6.77 -10.73 11.21
C ARG A 177 5.88 -9.50 11.28
N ASP A 178 4.66 -9.58 10.77
CA ASP A 178 3.71 -8.47 10.78
C ASP A 178 3.41 -8.01 12.22
N TYR A 179 3.37 -8.95 13.18
CA TYR A 179 3.24 -8.63 14.59
C TYR A 179 4.46 -7.86 15.13
N LEU A 180 5.69 -8.31 14.88
CA LEU A 180 6.89 -7.54 15.27
C LEU A 180 6.99 -6.19 14.55
N ASN A 181 6.58 -6.13 13.29
CA ASN A 181 6.56 -4.93 12.48
C ASN A 181 5.63 -3.85 13.06
N SER A 182 4.58 -4.25 13.80
CA SER A 182 3.73 -3.32 14.54
C SER A 182 4.49 -2.57 15.64
N PHE A 183 5.51 -3.16 16.26
CA PHE A 183 6.34 -2.46 17.25
C PHE A 183 7.27 -1.45 16.60
N LEU A 184 7.78 -1.72 15.39
CA LEU A 184 8.49 -0.72 14.59
C LEU A 184 7.57 0.47 14.27
N LEU A 185 6.31 0.19 13.90
CA LEU A 185 5.30 1.24 13.70
C LEU A 185 5.13 2.09 14.95
N TYR A 186 4.83 1.47 16.09
CA TYR A 186 4.53 2.17 17.33
C TYR A 186 5.73 2.99 17.80
N PHE A 187 6.93 2.42 17.76
CA PHE A 187 8.15 3.14 18.08
C PHE A 187 8.38 4.32 17.13
N GLY A 188 8.29 4.10 15.81
CA GLY A 188 8.52 5.14 14.80
C GLY A 188 7.52 6.31 14.92
N LEU A 189 6.24 6.00 15.17
CA LEU A 189 5.20 7.00 15.40
C LEU A 189 5.38 7.74 16.72
N PHE A 190 5.67 7.02 17.81
CA PHE A 190 5.80 7.61 19.13
C PHE A 190 7.00 8.55 19.21
N ILE A 191 8.19 8.06 18.83
CA ILE A 191 9.43 8.84 18.86
C ILE A 191 9.38 9.95 17.79
N GLY A 192 8.88 9.65 16.59
CA GLY A 192 8.72 10.65 15.53
C GLY A 192 7.73 11.76 15.88
N GLY A 193 6.59 11.40 16.46
CA GLY A 193 5.59 12.35 16.94
C GLY A 193 6.11 13.21 18.09
N LEU A 194 6.80 12.59 19.06
CA LEU A 194 7.45 13.32 20.15
C LEU A 194 8.51 14.29 19.62
N ALA A 195 9.36 13.86 18.69
CA ALA A 195 10.36 14.71 18.06
C ALA A 195 9.72 15.88 17.29
N ALA A 196 8.63 15.64 16.57
CA ALA A 196 7.90 16.68 15.85
C ALA A 196 7.32 17.75 16.80
N VAL A 197 6.72 17.33 17.91
CA VAL A 197 6.13 18.24 18.91
C VAL A 197 7.19 18.99 19.69
N LEU A 198 8.20 18.29 20.24
CA LEU A 198 9.25 18.91 21.05
C LEU A 198 10.21 19.77 20.22
N GLY A 199 10.47 19.39 18.97
CA GLY A 199 11.32 20.16 18.08
C GLY A 199 10.68 21.48 17.66
N ALA A 200 9.34 21.54 17.55
CA ALA A 200 8.52 22.72 17.26
C ALA A 200 9.13 23.68 16.21
N THR A 201 9.82 23.12 15.21
CA THR A 201 10.63 23.88 14.25
C THR A 201 9.77 24.35 13.09
N ALA A 202 9.99 25.59 12.63
CA ALA A 202 9.29 26.14 11.47
C ALA A 202 9.58 25.33 10.19
N PHE A 203 8.58 25.25 9.30
CA PHE A 203 8.68 24.49 8.04
C PHE A 203 9.45 25.27 6.97
N ASN A 204 10.73 25.52 7.23
CA ASN A 204 11.60 26.33 6.38
C ASN A 204 12.30 25.50 5.28
N SER A 205 12.26 24.17 5.36
CA SER A 205 12.92 23.30 4.37
C SER A 205 12.12 23.17 3.07
N VAL A 206 10.80 23.35 3.13
CA VAL A 206 9.90 23.34 1.98
C VAL A 206 8.87 24.45 2.17
N PRO A 207 8.57 25.27 1.15
CA PRO A 207 7.49 26.26 1.23
C PRO A 207 6.10 25.63 1.48
N ALA A 208 5.17 26.43 2.03
CA ALA A 208 3.77 26.01 2.20
C ALA A 208 3.13 25.58 0.88
N PHE A 209 3.43 26.33 -0.18
CA PHE A 209 3.00 26.06 -1.53
C PHE A 209 4.17 26.33 -2.49
N THR A 210 4.37 25.45 -3.46
CA THR A 210 5.40 25.62 -4.49
C THR A 210 4.78 25.88 -5.85
N SER A 211 3.94 24.97 -6.33
CA SER A 211 3.24 25.02 -7.61
C SER A 211 2.11 23.99 -7.59
N PHE A 212 1.02 24.25 -8.33
CA PHE A 212 0.00 23.22 -8.58
C PHE A 212 0.38 22.26 -9.72
N SER A 213 1.53 22.43 -10.37
CA SER A 213 2.00 21.62 -11.50
C SER A 213 3.44 21.12 -11.32
N ALA A 214 3.84 20.78 -10.09
CA ALA A 214 5.20 20.31 -9.79
C ALA A 214 5.57 19.04 -10.59
N PRO A 215 6.83 18.89 -11.05
CA PRO A 215 7.24 17.78 -11.92
C PRO A 215 7.53 16.48 -11.16
N ILE A 216 6.52 15.92 -10.50
CA ILE A 216 6.68 14.78 -9.58
C ILE A 216 6.31 13.41 -10.17
N VAL A 217 5.57 13.38 -11.29
CA VAL A 217 5.21 12.15 -12.01
C VAL A 217 5.94 12.10 -13.34
N GLY A 218 6.84 11.14 -13.52
CA GLY A 218 7.60 10.97 -14.77
C GLY A 218 8.39 12.20 -15.24
N GLY A 219 8.61 13.20 -14.37
CA GLY A 219 9.23 14.48 -14.74
C GLY A 219 8.29 15.48 -15.42
N HIS A 220 7.00 15.16 -15.59
CA HIS A 220 6.02 16.04 -16.22
C HIS A 220 5.38 17.00 -15.24
N PRO A 221 5.01 18.23 -15.65
CA PRO A 221 4.18 19.12 -14.85
C PRO A 221 2.91 18.41 -14.39
N SER A 222 2.85 18.04 -13.11
CA SER A 222 1.81 17.16 -12.57
C SER A 222 0.75 18.00 -11.86
N PRO A 223 -0.46 18.18 -12.43
CA PRO A 223 -1.47 19.04 -11.84
C PRO A 223 -2.01 18.43 -10.53
N PHE A 224 -2.06 19.20 -9.45
CA PHE A 224 -2.48 18.71 -8.12
C PHE A 224 -3.83 18.00 -8.19
N TRP A 225 -4.85 18.63 -8.77
CA TRP A 225 -6.05 17.93 -9.22
C TRP A 225 -5.93 17.71 -10.73
N PRO A 226 -6.15 16.50 -11.26
CA PRO A 226 -6.68 15.30 -10.58
C PRO A 226 -5.60 14.29 -10.09
N VAL A 227 -4.31 14.65 -10.07
CA VAL A 227 -3.22 13.67 -9.88
C VAL A 227 -2.92 13.34 -8.41
N VAL A 228 -3.37 14.15 -7.45
CA VAL A 228 -3.09 13.94 -6.02
C VAL A 228 -3.39 12.53 -5.49
N PRO A 229 -4.49 11.83 -5.87
CA PRO A 229 -4.74 10.46 -5.40
C PRO A 229 -3.75 9.45 -6.00
N LEU A 230 -3.19 9.73 -7.18
CA LEU A 230 -2.16 8.92 -7.84
C LEU A 230 -0.77 9.13 -7.21
N VAL A 231 -0.60 10.12 -6.33
CA VAL A 231 0.69 10.36 -5.66
C VAL A 231 0.62 9.97 -4.20
N ILE A 232 -0.31 10.53 -3.42
CA ILE A 232 -0.38 10.27 -1.97
C ILE A 232 -0.82 8.84 -1.66
N ALA A 233 -1.69 8.27 -2.48
CA ALA A 233 -2.23 6.93 -2.30
C ALA A 233 -2.80 6.71 -0.88
N CYS A 234 -2.31 5.68 -0.17
CA CYS A 234 -2.87 5.17 1.09
C CYS A 234 -2.83 6.14 2.27
N GLY A 235 -1.97 7.16 2.26
CA GLY A 235 -1.92 8.17 3.32
C GLY A 235 -3.24 8.94 3.52
N ALA A 236 -4.09 8.98 2.50
CA ALA A 236 -5.42 9.60 2.53
C ALA A 236 -6.56 8.59 2.35
N LEU A 237 -6.39 7.58 1.49
CA LEU A 237 -7.39 6.55 1.19
C LEU A 237 -6.71 5.35 0.51
N SER A 238 -7.17 4.12 0.73
CA SER A 238 -6.58 2.94 0.10
C SER A 238 -7.58 1.89 -0.33
N GLY A 239 -7.63 1.56 -1.63
CA GLY A 239 -8.46 0.45 -2.11
C GLY A 239 -7.94 -0.90 -1.65
N PHE A 240 -6.63 -1.08 -1.52
CA PHE A 240 -6.01 -2.29 -1.02
C PHE A 240 -6.45 -2.61 0.41
N HIS A 241 -6.71 -1.59 1.25
CA HIS A 241 -7.20 -1.81 2.61
C HIS A 241 -8.56 -2.50 2.60
N SER A 242 -9.45 -2.21 1.64
CA SER A 242 -10.73 -2.93 1.53
C SER A 242 -10.53 -4.42 1.24
N LEU A 243 -9.48 -4.78 0.49
CA LEU A 243 -9.15 -6.17 0.17
C LEU A 243 -8.61 -6.89 1.40
N VAL A 244 -7.75 -6.23 2.18
CA VAL A 244 -7.22 -6.78 3.43
C VAL A 244 -8.30 -6.85 4.50
N ALA A 245 -9.09 -5.79 4.65
CA ALA A 245 -10.19 -5.69 5.60
C ALA A 245 -11.23 -6.78 5.38
N SER A 246 -11.69 -6.96 4.14
CA SER A 246 -12.68 -8.00 3.81
C SER A 246 -12.07 -9.39 3.63
N GLY A 247 -10.79 -9.48 3.26
CA GLY A 247 -10.08 -10.74 3.01
C GLY A 247 -9.55 -11.41 4.26
N THR A 248 -9.12 -10.63 5.26
CA THR A 248 -8.43 -11.14 6.45
C THR A 248 -8.99 -10.57 7.75
N SER A 249 -9.00 -9.24 7.93
CA SER A 249 -9.35 -8.62 9.21
C SER A 249 -10.76 -8.96 9.67
N SER A 250 -11.74 -9.00 8.75
CA SER A 250 -13.14 -9.34 9.06
C SER A 250 -13.31 -10.72 9.70
N LYS A 251 -12.36 -11.64 9.48
CA LYS A 251 -12.38 -13.01 10.00
C LYS A 251 -11.60 -13.16 11.31
N GLN A 252 -10.95 -12.08 11.75
CA GLN A 252 -10.08 -12.06 12.93
C GLN A 252 -10.60 -11.13 14.03
N LEU A 253 -11.69 -10.39 13.78
CA LEU A 253 -12.36 -9.60 14.81
C LEU A 253 -12.92 -10.54 15.88
N ARG A 254 -12.77 -10.16 17.15
CA ARG A 254 -13.45 -10.84 18.25
C ARG A 254 -14.94 -10.48 18.23
N ASP A 255 -15.24 -9.19 18.12
CA ASP A 255 -16.60 -8.66 18.07
C ASP A 255 -16.74 -7.55 17.00
N GLU A 256 -17.95 -7.31 16.48
CA GLU A 256 -18.20 -6.25 15.48
C GLU A 256 -17.79 -4.86 15.97
N LYS A 257 -17.88 -4.60 17.28
CA LYS A 257 -17.52 -3.33 17.91
C LYS A 257 -16.03 -3.01 17.72
N ASP A 258 -15.17 -4.03 17.64
CA ASP A 258 -13.74 -3.84 17.39
C ASP A 258 -13.48 -3.32 15.97
N GLY A 259 -14.45 -3.48 15.06
CA GLY A 259 -14.36 -2.99 13.69
C GLY A 259 -14.15 -1.48 13.59
N LEU A 260 -14.70 -0.69 14.52
CA LEU A 260 -14.48 0.76 14.52
C LEU A 260 -13.02 1.10 14.84
N PHE A 261 -12.48 0.54 15.92
CA PHE A 261 -11.09 0.77 16.32
C PHE A 261 -10.11 0.26 15.25
N ILE A 262 -10.36 -0.94 14.71
CA ILE A 262 -9.46 -1.60 13.76
C ILE A 262 -9.56 -0.98 12.36
N GLY A 263 -10.75 -0.68 11.86
CA GLY A 263 -10.93 -0.10 10.52
C GLY A 263 -10.67 1.41 10.50
N TYR A 264 -11.41 2.17 11.32
CA TYR A 264 -11.32 3.63 11.35
C TYR A 264 -10.03 4.10 12.03
N GLY A 265 -9.73 3.55 13.23
CA GLY A 265 -8.58 4.00 14.02
C GLY A 265 -7.22 3.70 13.38
N ALA A 266 -7.09 2.57 12.68
CA ALA A 266 -5.85 2.27 11.97
C ALA A 266 -5.62 3.19 10.76
N MET A 267 -6.67 3.59 10.05
CA MET A 267 -6.56 4.55 8.97
C MET A 267 -6.11 5.92 9.49
N LEU A 268 -6.64 6.38 10.63
CA LEU A 268 -6.14 7.60 11.29
C LEU A 268 -4.66 7.49 11.67
N THR A 269 -4.24 6.33 12.16
CA THR A 269 -2.83 6.05 12.49
C THR A 269 -1.93 6.16 11.26
N GLU A 270 -2.43 5.74 10.10
CA GLU A 270 -1.74 5.90 8.81
C GLU A 270 -1.66 7.37 8.37
N GLY A 271 -2.72 8.16 8.58
CA GLY A 271 -2.69 9.60 8.34
C GLY A 271 -1.71 10.33 9.26
N PHE A 272 -1.57 9.86 10.49
CA PHE A 272 -0.56 10.36 11.43
C PHE A 272 0.87 10.03 10.95
N LEU A 273 1.11 8.81 10.44
CA LEU A 273 2.38 8.46 9.79
C LEU A 273 2.71 9.43 8.64
N SER A 274 1.76 9.63 7.73
CA SER A 274 1.92 10.58 6.61
C SER A 274 2.18 12.01 7.08
N THR A 275 1.58 12.41 8.20
CA THR A 275 1.83 13.72 8.81
C THR A 275 3.27 13.83 9.32
N ILE A 276 3.78 12.82 10.02
CA ILE A 276 5.19 12.77 10.48
C ILE A 276 6.15 12.84 9.28
N VAL A 277 5.83 12.14 8.18
CA VAL A 277 6.64 12.19 6.95
C VAL A 277 6.75 13.62 6.44
N ILE A 278 5.62 14.34 6.30
CA ILE A 278 5.63 15.73 5.83
C ILE A 278 6.37 16.64 6.82
N ILE A 279 6.11 16.53 8.12
CA ILE A 279 6.78 17.34 9.15
C ILE A 279 8.29 17.15 9.09
N SER A 280 8.75 15.89 9.08
CA SER A 280 10.19 15.59 9.06
C SER A 280 10.88 16.27 7.88
N ILE A 281 10.30 16.19 6.68
CA ILE A 281 10.88 16.78 5.47
C ILE A 281 10.74 18.32 5.48
N ALA A 282 9.59 18.85 5.84
CA ALA A 282 9.30 20.29 5.77
C ALA A 282 10.07 21.09 6.84
N ALA A 283 10.29 20.52 8.02
CA ALA A 283 11.04 21.15 9.10
C ALA A 283 12.55 20.85 9.03
N PHE A 284 12.94 19.59 8.84
CA PHE A 284 14.33 19.15 9.00
C PHE A 284 15.03 18.77 7.68
N GLY A 285 14.33 18.77 6.55
CA GLY A 285 14.90 18.34 5.26
C GLY A 285 16.13 19.13 4.82
N ALA A 286 16.17 20.44 5.06
CA ALA A 286 17.31 21.29 4.70
C ALA A 286 18.53 20.97 5.57
N ALA A 287 18.35 20.70 6.86
CA ALA A 287 19.41 20.27 7.76
C ALA A 287 19.93 18.86 7.41
N ALA A 288 19.03 17.98 6.97
CA ALA A 288 19.35 16.61 6.62
C ALA A 288 20.10 16.47 5.29
N LEU A 289 19.68 17.24 4.27
CA LEU A 289 20.05 17.03 2.86
C LEU A 289 20.77 18.22 2.22
N GLY A 290 20.67 19.40 2.82
CA GLY A 290 20.94 20.69 2.16
C GLY A 290 19.71 21.24 1.46
N ALA A 291 19.49 22.56 1.58
CA ALA A 291 18.26 23.24 1.14
C ALA A 291 17.96 23.07 -0.36
N ASP A 292 18.99 23.06 -1.22
CA ASP A 292 18.86 22.93 -2.67
C ASP A 292 18.59 21.48 -3.14
N LYS A 293 18.77 20.50 -2.25
CA LYS A 293 18.66 19.07 -2.54
C LYS A 293 17.37 18.45 -2.05
N VAL A 294 16.65 19.07 -1.11
CA VAL A 294 15.44 18.49 -0.48
C VAL A 294 14.46 17.92 -1.51
N LEU A 295 14.06 18.74 -2.50
CA LEU A 295 13.11 18.35 -3.53
C LEU A 295 13.72 17.58 -4.72
N LYS A 296 15.06 17.53 -4.83
CA LYS A 296 15.78 16.76 -5.86
C LYS A 296 16.09 15.33 -5.41
N THR A 297 16.22 15.11 -4.10
CA THR A 297 16.41 13.79 -3.49
C THR A 297 15.15 12.95 -3.67
N GLY A 298 15.30 11.66 -4.02
CA GLY A 298 14.18 10.74 -4.16
C GLY A 298 13.36 10.57 -2.88
N ALA A 299 12.11 10.15 -2.99
CA ALA A 299 11.15 10.13 -1.88
C ALA A 299 11.61 9.35 -0.63
N MET A 300 12.19 8.16 -0.82
CA MET A 300 12.66 7.32 0.30
C MET A 300 13.84 7.95 1.05
N PRO A 301 14.99 8.26 0.42
CA PRO A 301 16.09 8.92 1.12
C PRO A 301 15.70 10.29 1.68
N ARG A 302 14.76 11.01 1.02
CA ARG A 302 14.23 12.28 1.52
C ARG A 302 13.56 12.11 2.88
N PHE A 303 12.66 11.14 3.02
CA PHE A 303 12.04 10.83 4.30
C PHE A 303 13.05 10.32 5.32
N ILE A 304 13.82 9.28 4.97
CA ILE A 304 14.72 8.58 5.89
C ILE A 304 15.68 9.55 6.58
N GLN A 305 16.38 10.37 5.79
CA GLN A 305 17.39 11.29 6.33
C GLN A 305 16.77 12.45 7.09
N SER A 306 15.60 12.93 6.66
CA SER A 306 14.88 14.02 7.36
C SER A 306 14.33 13.54 8.69
N TYR A 307 13.77 12.32 8.74
CA TYR A 307 13.28 11.68 9.96
C TYR A 307 14.43 11.40 10.93
N GLY A 308 15.53 10.83 10.45
CA GLY A 308 16.71 10.59 11.28
C GLY A 308 17.32 11.87 11.85
N THR A 309 17.36 12.94 11.06
CA THR A 309 17.81 14.27 11.51
C THR A 309 16.85 14.86 12.55
N MET A 310 15.53 14.80 12.31
CA MET A 310 14.52 15.29 13.25
C MET A 310 14.65 14.62 14.62
N VAL A 311 14.69 13.29 14.64
CA VAL A 311 14.77 12.55 15.91
C VAL A 311 16.10 12.79 16.60
N SER A 312 17.23 12.68 15.90
CA SER A 312 18.55 12.85 16.52
C SER A 312 18.83 14.29 17.00
N THR A 313 18.24 15.29 16.35
CA THR A 313 18.38 16.70 16.80
C THR A 313 17.60 16.95 18.09
N VAL A 314 16.37 16.43 18.18
CA VAL A 314 15.47 16.67 19.32
C VAL A 314 15.76 15.72 20.49
N MET A 315 16.24 14.51 20.19
CA MET A 315 16.56 13.45 21.13
C MET A 315 17.98 12.91 20.85
N PRO A 316 19.04 13.61 21.30
CA PRO A 316 20.43 13.32 20.94
C PRO A 316 20.96 11.94 21.39
N PHE A 317 20.23 11.25 22.26
CA PHE A 317 20.56 9.87 22.65
C PHE A 317 20.34 8.87 21.51
N PHE A 318 19.52 9.20 20.51
CA PHE A 318 19.42 8.46 19.27
C PHE A 318 20.38 9.04 18.24
N SER A 319 21.36 8.26 17.80
CA SER A 319 22.27 8.71 16.74
C SER A 319 21.52 8.85 15.41
N LYS A 320 21.95 9.79 14.57
CA LYS A 320 21.38 9.95 13.22
C LYS A 320 21.52 8.67 12.40
N GLY A 321 22.67 8.00 12.46
CA GLY A 321 22.92 6.75 11.73
C GLY A 321 21.96 5.64 12.12
N PHE A 322 21.72 5.45 13.42
CA PHE A 322 20.74 4.48 13.91
C PHE A 322 19.33 4.83 13.42
N MET A 323 18.92 6.10 13.50
CA MET A 323 17.57 6.50 13.09
C MET A 323 17.37 6.46 11.57
N ASP A 324 18.40 6.71 10.78
CA ASP A 324 18.39 6.52 9.32
C ASP A 324 18.21 5.02 8.99
N LEU A 325 18.98 4.14 9.65
CA LEU A 325 18.84 2.68 9.50
C LEU A 325 17.45 2.21 9.93
N PHE A 326 16.97 2.68 11.09
CA PHE A 326 15.63 2.40 11.59
C PHE A 326 14.56 2.80 10.57
N ALA A 327 14.58 4.03 10.06
CA ALA A 327 13.59 4.50 9.10
C ALA A 327 13.66 3.71 7.78
N ALA A 328 14.86 3.34 7.32
CA ALA A 328 15.04 2.53 6.12
C ALA A 328 14.48 1.10 6.29
N VAL A 329 14.78 0.44 7.41
CA VAL A 329 14.26 -0.90 7.74
C VAL A 329 12.76 -0.84 7.96
N TRP A 330 12.24 0.21 8.58
CA TRP A 330 10.82 0.44 8.78
C TRP A 330 10.06 0.51 7.45
N VAL A 331 10.55 1.35 6.52
CA VAL A 331 10.02 1.46 5.15
C VAL A 331 10.08 0.11 4.41
N SER A 332 11.22 -0.57 4.42
CA SER A 332 11.39 -1.84 3.72
C SER A 332 10.52 -2.95 4.30
N SER A 333 10.38 -3.02 5.63
CA SER A 333 9.57 -4.05 6.30
C SER A 333 8.10 -3.89 5.98
N PHE A 334 7.63 -2.64 5.88
CA PHE A 334 6.27 -2.32 5.48
C PHE A 334 6.04 -2.67 4.01
N ALA A 335 6.99 -2.31 3.15
CA ALA A 335 6.91 -2.64 1.75
C ALA A 335 6.86 -4.16 1.50
N LEU A 336 7.72 -4.93 2.18
CA LEU A 336 7.75 -6.40 2.09
C LEU A 336 6.50 -7.06 2.64
N THR A 337 5.92 -6.52 3.71
CA THR A 337 4.63 -6.99 4.22
C THR A 337 3.54 -6.90 3.16
N THR A 338 3.49 -5.79 2.45
CA THR A 338 2.57 -5.62 1.32
C THR A 338 2.92 -6.55 0.16
N LEU A 339 4.20 -6.75 -0.18
CA LEU A 339 4.62 -7.67 -1.23
C LEU A 339 4.14 -9.11 -0.99
N ASP A 340 4.33 -9.64 0.22
CA ASP A 340 3.93 -11.00 0.55
C ASP A 340 2.42 -11.19 0.49
N THR A 341 1.68 -10.25 1.09
CA THR A 341 0.22 -10.27 1.13
C THR A 341 -0.33 -10.19 -0.29
N THR A 342 0.25 -9.32 -1.11
CA THR A 342 -0.15 -9.13 -2.50
C THR A 342 0.16 -10.33 -3.36
N ASN A 343 1.35 -10.93 -3.25
CA ASN A 343 1.69 -12.10 -4.04
C ASN A 343 0.78 -13.29 -3.69
N ARG A 344 0.43 -13.44 -2.40
CA ARG A 344 -0.53 -14.44 -1.93
C ARG A 344 -1.95 -14.16 -2.44
N LEU A 345 -2.42 -12.91 -2.36
CA LEU A 345 -3.75 -12.54 -2.87
C LEU A 345 -3.83 -12.71 -4.39
N GLY A 346 -2.81 -12.27 -5.12
CA GLY A 346 -2.72 -12.44 -6.57
C GLY A 346 -2.82 -13.91 -6.98
N ARG A 347 -2.17 -14.82 -6.24
CA ARG A 347 -2.32 -16.26 -6.43
C ARG A 347 -3.77 -16.74 -6.27
N TYR A 348 -4.47 -16.30 -5.23
CA TYR A 348 -5.87 -16.67 -5.02
C TYR A 348 -6.75 -16.16 -6.17
N ILE A 349 -6.52 -14.93 -6.63
CA ILE A 349 -7.26 -14.34 -7.74
C ILE A 349 -6.95 -15.04 -9.07
N ILE A 350 -5.69 -15.42 -9.34
CA ILE A 350 -5.34 -16.24 -10.50
C ILE A 350 -6.13 -17.55 -10.48
N HIS A 351 -6.17 -18.22 -9.33
CA HIS A 351 -6.91 -19.48 -9.18
C HIS A 351 -8.41 -19.28 -9.40
N GLU A 352 -9.01 -18.23 -8.83
CA GLU A 352 -10.42 -17.88 -9.03
C GLU A 352 -10.75 -17.55 -10.49
N LEU A 353 -9.91 -16.77 -11.16
CA LEU A 353 -10.09 -16.41 -12.58
C LEU A 353 -9.90 -17.62 -13.50
N ALA A 354 -9.13 -18.62 -13.08
CA ALA A 354 -8.93 -19.87 -13.81
C ALA A 354 -10.05 -20.90 -13.61
N LEU A 355 -10.99 -20.71 -12.65
CA LEU A 355 -12.10 -21.65 -12.42
C LEU A 355 -12.88 -22.06 -13.68
N PRO A 356 -13.18 -21.16 -14.65
CA PRO A 356 -13.86 -21.54 -15.89
C PRO A 356 -13.07 -22.51 -16.78
N LEU A 357 -11.75 -22.65 -16.54
CA LEU A 357 -10.88 -23.59 -17.25
C LEU A 357 -10.90 -24.99 -16.64
N LYS A 358 -11.45 -25.17 -15.44
CA LYS A 358 -11.46 -26.46 -14.73
C LYS A 358 -12.04 -27.59 -15.59
N ASP A 359 -13.15 -27.32 -16.25
CA ASP A 359 -13.84 -28.30 -17.09
C ASP A 359 -13.40 -28.24 -18.57
N LYS A 360 -12.90 -27.07 -19.03
CA LYS A 360 -12.50 -26.85 -20.44
C LYS A 360 -11.08 -27.29 -20.76
N SER A 361 -10.16 -27.10 -19.83
CA SER A 361 -8.73 -27.42 -19.98
C SER A 361 -8.13 -27.75 -18.60
N PRO A 362 -8.32 -28.98 -18.10
CA PRO A 362 -7.88 -29.38 -16.77
C PRO A 362 -6.37 -29.22 -16.54
N GLY A 363 -5.54 -29.44 -17.57
CA GLY A 363 -4.10 -29.27 -17.49
C GLY A 363 -3.68 -27.83 -17.23
N VAL A 364 -4.28 -26.88 -17.97
CA VAL A 364 -4.03 -25.43 -17.79
C VAL A 364 -4.56 -24.96 -16.44
N TYR A 365 -5.75 -25.43 -16.03
CA TYR A 365 -6.27 -25.18 -14.69
C TYR A 365 -5.32 -25.69 -13.59
N GLY A 366 -4.71 -26.87 -13.78
CA GLY A 366 -3.74 -27.44 -12.85
C GLY A 366 -2.53 -26.53 -12.60
N VAL A 367 -2.05 -25.81 -13.62
CA VAL A 367 -0.96 -24.83 -13.48
C VAL A 367 -1.40 -23.66 -12.61
N PHE A 368 -2.55 -23.04 -12.91
CA PHE A 368 -3.04 -21.88 -12.17
C PHE A 368 -3.59 -22.22 -10.76
N ALA A 369 -4.01 -23.46 -10.54
CA ALA A 369 -4.43 -23.95 -9.22
C ALA A 369 -3.25 -24.36 -8.33
N ASN A 370 -2.09 -24.68 -8.92
CA ASN A 370 -0.89 -25.02 -8.16
C ASN A 370 -0.36 -23.78 -7.43
N ARG A 371 -0.21 -23.89 -6.11
CA ARG A 371 0.18 -22.73 -5.28
C ARG A 371 1.54 -22.14 -5.64
N TRP A 372 2.51 -22.96 -6.03
CA TRP A 372 3.86 -22.52 -6.35
C TRP A 372 3.91 -21.88 -7.73
N ALA A 373 3.27 -22.51 -8.72
CA ALA A 373 3.22 -21.99 -10.08
C ALA A 373 2.50 -20.64 -10.15
N ALA A 374 1.33 -20.52 -9.51
CA ALA A 374 0.60 -19.25 -9.47
C ALA A 374 1.38 -18.13 -8.72
N SER A 375 2.09 -18.46 -7.64
CA SER A 375 3.00 -17.51 -6.96
C SER A 375 4.18 -17.09 -7.84
N ILE A 376 4.76 -18.01 -8.62
CA ILE A 376 5.85 -17.72 -9.55
C ILE A 376 5.36 -16.79 -10.67
N ILE A 377 4.19 -17.05 -11.24
CA ILE A 377 3.60 -16.21 -12.31
C ILE A 377 3.39 -14.78 -11.80
N MET A 378 2.78 -14.62 -10.63
CA MET A 378 2.57 -13.30 -10.03
C MET A 378 3.89 -12.58 -9.75
N ALA A 379 4.84 -13.26 -9.11
CA ALA A 379 6.15 -12.70 -8.80
C ALA A 379 6.92 -12.32 -10.07
N PHE A 380 6.85 -13.14 -11.11
CA PHE A 380 7.57 -12.92 -12.37
C PHE A 380 7.06 -11.67 -13.07
N ILE A 381 5.74 -11.52 -13.19
CA ILE A 381 5.13 -10.34 -13.82
C ILE A 381 5.41 -9.09 -12.99
N GLY A 382 5.17 -9.14 -11.67
CA GLY A 382 5.33 -7.98 -10.78
C GLY A 382 6.78 -7.54 -10.60
N VAL A 383 7.67 -8.45 -10.20
CA VAL A 383 9.11 -8.13 -10.02
C VAL A 383 9.79 -7.86 -11.35
N GLY A 384 9.42 -8.57 -12.42
CA GLY A 384 9.89 -8.27 -13.77
C GLY A 384 9.54 -6.85 -14.21
N LEU A 385 8.33 -6.38 -13.88
CA LEU A 385 7.89 -5.01 -14.13
C LEU A 385 8.59 -3.98 -13.22
N ALA A 386 8.97 -4.35 -11.99
CA ALA A 386 9.84 -3.51 -11.16
C ALA A 386 11.23 -3.37 -11.79
N TRP A 387 11.78 -4.49 -12.28
CA TRP A 387 13.12 -4.59 -12.83
C TRP A 387 13.27 -3.83 -14.17
N SER A 388 12.19 -3.76 -14.96
CA SER A 388 12.16 -2.91 -16.16
C SER A 388 12.29 -1.41 -15.84
N GLY A 389 12.04 -1.02 -14.59
CA GLY A 389 12.42 0.25 -13.99
C GLY A 389 11.37 1.37 -14.09
N ASN A 390 11.80 2.56 -13.67
CA ASN A 390 11.05 3.83 -13.62
C ASN A 390 9.98 3.93 -12.51
N TYR A 391 10.45 4.03 -11.26
CA TYR A 391 9.61 4.16 -10.06
C TYR A 391 8.58 5.31 -10.14
N THR A 392 8.96 6.47 -10.67
CA THR A 392 8.08 7.65 -10.74
C THR A 392 6.92 7.49 -11.73
N VAL A 393 6.91 6.38 -12.47
CA VAL A 393 5.84 5.95 -13.38
C VAL A 393 5.07 4.76 -12.77
N LEU A 394 5.78 3.76 -12.24
CA LEU A 394 5.15 2.61 -11.58
C LEU A 394 4.26 3.03 -10.41
N TRP A 395 4.73 4.00 -9.60
CA TRP A 395 4.01 4.46 -8.42
C TRP A 395 2.64 5.08 -8.76
N PRO A 396 2.52 6.05 -9.69
CA PRO A 396 1.22 6.58 -10.09
C PRO A 396 0.28 5.58 -10.74
N ALA A 397 0.80 4.59 -11.48
CA ALA A 397 -0.03 3.53 -12.02
C ALA A 397 -0.62 2.65 -10.90
N PHE A 398 0.23 2.20 -9.96
CA PHE A 398 -0.19 1.49 -8.76
C PHE A 398 -1.23 2.30 -7.97
N ALA A 399 -0.90 3.54 -7.64
CA ALA A 399 -1.76 4.40 -6.84
C ALA A 399 -3.09 4.65 -7.54
N GLY A 400 -3.09 4.88 -8.85
CA GLY A 400 -4.29 4.99 -9.67
C GLY A 400 -5.17 3.74 -9.57
N ALA A 401 -4.60 2.54 -9.80
CA ALA A 401 -5.32 1.28 -9.64
C ALA A 401 -5.90 1.12 -8.23
N ASN A 402 -5.12 1.48 -7.21
CA ASN A 402 -5.51 1.41 -5.81
C ASN A 402 -6.71 2.33 -5.50
N GLN A 403 -6.66 3.57 -5.95
CA GLN A 403 -7.75 4.53 -5.74
C GLN A 403 -8.99 4.20 -6.55
N LEU A 404 -8.83 3.57 -7.71
CA LEU A 404 -9.95 3.15 -8.55
C LEU A 404 -10.76 2.05 -7.88
N ILE A 405 -10.07 1.07 -7.28
CA ILE A 405 -10.72 0.06 -6.43
C ILE A 405 -11.39 0.73 -5.23
N ALA A 406 -10.73 1.68 -4.56
CA ALA A 406 -11.32 2.42 -3.44
C ALA A 406 -12.64 3.09 -3.83
N ALA A 407 -12.67 3.74 -5.00
CA ALA A 407 -13.89 4.38 -5.52
C ALA A 407 -15.01 3.36 -5.80
N ILE A 408 -14.70 2.23 -6.43
CA ILE A 408 -15.68 1.17 -6.70
C ILE A 408 -16.21 0.55 -5.39
N VAL A 409 -15.35 0.37 -4.40
CA VAL A 409 -15.74 -0.11 -3.08
C VAL A 409 -16.62 0.91 -2.37
N MET A 410 -16.27 2.20 -2.40
CA MET A 410 -17.12 3.28 -1.86
C MET A 410 -18.52 3.29 -2.50
N LEU A 411 -18.61 3.11 -3.82
CA LEU A 411 -19.90 2.95 -4.50
C LEU A 411 -20.65 1.70 -4.01
N THR A 412 -19.94 0.59 -3.84
CA THR A 412 -20.51 -0.66 -3.31
C THR A 412 -21.04 -0.49 -1.89
N VAL A 413 -20.26 0.11 -0.98
CA VAL A 413 -20.70 0.32 0.40
C VAL A 413 -21.77 1.40 0.49
N ALA A 414 -21.83 2.38 -0.41
CA ALA A 414 -22.96 3.32 -0.48
C ALA A 414 -24.29 2.59 -0.80
N LEU A 415 -24.27 1.61 -1.71
CA LEU A 415 -25.43 0.73 -1.95
C LEU A 415 -25.77 -0.13 -0.74
N TRP A 416 -24.74 -0.64 -0.06
CA TRP A 416 -24.94 -1.43 1.15
C TRP A 416 -25.61 -0.59 2.25
N VAL A 417 -25.10 0.61 2.52
CA VAL A 417 -25.71 1.56 3.48
C VAL A 417 -27.15 1.87 3.08
N LYS A 418 -27.41 2.12 1.79
CA LYS A 418 -28.75 2.40 1.28
C LYS A 418 -29.74 1.25 1.49
N ARG A 419 -29.33 0.01 1.21
CA ARG A 419 -30.24 -1.14 1.15
C ARG A 419 -30.29 -1.98 2.42
N ALA A 420 -29.20 -2.01 3.19
CA ALA A 420 -29.06 -2.87 4.37
C ALA A 420 -29.01 -2.08 5.68
N LEU A 421 -28.65 -0.79 5.64
CA LEU A 421 -28.65 0.09 6.80
C LEU A 421 -29.71 1.20 6.64
N ASN A 422 -29.40 2.42 7.09
CA ASN A 422 -30.29 3.56 7.00
C ASN A 422 -29.96 4.41 5.76
N GLU A 423 -30.92 4.45 4.83
CA GLU A 423 -30.85 5.20 3.56
C GLU A 423 -30.50 6.68 3.74
N LYS A 424 -30.86 7.30 4.87
CA LYS A 424 -30.51 8.71 5.17
C LYS A 424 -29.01 8.96 5.09
N TYR A 425 -28.18 7.97 5.42
CA TYR A 425 -26.71 8.09 5.40
C TYR A 425 -26.09 7.67 4.07
N ALA A 426 -26.86 7.17 3.10
CA ALA A 426 -26.32 6.73 1.82
C ALA A 426 -25.57 7.85 1.09
N ASN A 427 -26.11 9.07 1.13
CA ASN A 427 -25.49 10.23 0.47
C ASN A 427 -24.17 10.67 1.13
N VAL A 428 -23.99 10.40 2.43
CA VAL A 428 -22.73 10.69 3.14
C VAL A 428 -21.59 9.87 2.57
N VAL A 429 -21.88 8.67 2.07
CA VAL A 429 -20.89 7.78 1.44
C VAL A 429 -20.82 8.00 -0.07
N LEU A 430 -21.98 8.17 -0.72
CA LEU A 430 -22.08 8.27 -2.16
C LEU A 430 -21.43 9.53 -2.74
N ILE A 431 -21.61 10.69 -2.09
CA ILE A 431 -21.06 11.95 -2.60
C ILE A 431 -19.52 11.90 -2.67
N PRO A 432 -18.80 11.54 -1.58
CA PRO A 432 -17.36 11.30 -1.64
C PRO A 432 -16.96 10.23 -2.65
N ALA A 433 -17.75 9.15 -2.77
CA ALA A 433 -17.48 8.08 -3.75
C ALA A 433 -17.44 8.59 -5.19
N ILE A 434 -18.42 9.42 -5.57
CA ILE A 434 -18.52 9.99 -6.92
C ILE A 434 -17.38 11.00 -7.17
N LEU A 435 -17.10 11.88 -6.21
CA LEU A 435 -16.02 12.87 -6.33
C LEU A 435 -14.65 12.20 -6.48
N LEU A 436 -14.41 11.18 -5.68
CA LEU A 436 -13.21 10.35 -5.79
C LEU A 436 -13.15 9.63 -7.13
N TRP A 437 -14.25 9.00 -7.55
CA TRP A 437 -14.31 8.30 -8.84
C TRP A 437 -13.98 9.21 -10.02
N ILE A 438 -14.57 10.42 -10.06
CA ILE A 438 -14.26 11.43 -11.08
C ILE A 438 -12.78 11.80 -11.02
N THR A 439 -12.28 12.15 -9.84
CA THR A 439 -10.89 12.57 -9.65
C THR A 439 -9.91 11.49 -10.12
N VAL A 440 -10.07 10.25 -9.68
CA VAL A 440 -9.17 9.16 -10.04
C VAL A 440 -9.27 8.81 -11.52
N THR A 441 -10.48 8.82 -12.08
CA THR A 441 -10.68 8.56 -13.52
C THR A 441 -9.97 9.62 -14.36
N CYS A 442 -10.13 10.91 -14.03
CA CYS A 442 -9.41 11.99 -14.68
C CYS A 442 -7.89 11.88 -14.49
N GLY A 443 -7.42 11.49 -13.31
CA GLY A 443 -6.00 11.27 -13.01
C GLY A 443 -5.38 10.15 -13.83
N ILE A 444 -6.04 9.00 -13.95
CA ILE A 444 -5.56 7.87 -14.76
C ILE A 444 -5.59 8.22 -16.24
N ILE A 445 -6.62 8.95 -16.72
CA ILE A 445 -6.65 9.45 -18.10
C ILE A 445 -5.44 10.37 -18.33
N TRP A 446 -5.24 11.39 -17.49
CA TRP A 446 -4.09 12.29 -17.61
C TRP A 446 -2.77 11.51 -17.63
N TYR A 447 -2.58 10.59 -16.69
CA TYR A 447 -1.38 9.77 -16.60
C TYR A 447 -1.16 8.94 -17.87
N THR A 448 -2.21 8.30 -18.39
CA THR A 448 -2.15 7.48 -19.60
C THR A 448 -1.86 8.30 -20.85
N TRP A 449 -2.32 9.56 -20.90
CA TRP A 449 -2.14 10.43 -22.06
C TRP A 449 -0.85 11.24 -22.03
N VAL A 450 -0.33 11.60 -20.85
CA VAL A 450 0.84 12.49 -20.71
C VAL A 450 2.11 11.71 -20.43
N VAL A 451 2.05 10.67 -19.59
CA VAL A 451 3.24 10.00 -19.05
C VAL A 451 3.59 8.74 -19.85
N VAL A 452 2.59 7.92 -20.19
CA VAL A 452 2.82 6.66 -20.91
C VAL A 452 3.46 6.84 -22.30
N PRO A 453 3.13 7.88 -23.11
CA PRO A 453 3.73 8.06 -24.43
C PRO A 453 5.25 8.24 -24.41
N ASP A 454 5.82 8.72 -23.31
CA ASP A 454 7.27 8.94 -23.19
C ASP A 454 8.08 7.66 -23.38
N PHE A 455 7.50 6.50 -23.03
CA PHE A 455 8.16 5.20 -23.17
C PHE A 455 8.30 4.72 -24.61
N PHE A 456 7.65 5.41 -25.55
CA PHE A 456 7.66 5.09 -26.98
C PHE A 456 8.48 6.11 -27.79
N LYS A 457 9.13 7.07 -27.11
CA LYS A 457 10.04 8.03 -27.77
C LYS A 457 11.34 7.33 -28.19
N ALA A 458 11.93 7.82 -29.28
CA ALA A 458 13.22 7.33 -29.76
C ALA A 458 14.30 7.50 -28.68
N GLY A 459 15.12 6.46 -28.47
CA GLY A 459 16.22 6.46 -27.50
C GLY A 459 15.86 5.92 -26.10
N VAL A 460 14.61 5.57 -25.84
CA VAL A 460 14.21 4.91 -24.59
C VAL A 460 14.73 3.46 -24.57
N PRO A 461 15.40 3.01 -23.47
CA PRO A 461 15.85 1.63 -23.37
C PRO A 461 14.71 0.63 -23.49
N ALA A 462 14.93 -0.48 -24.19
CA ALA A 462 13.90 -1.52 -24.41
C ALA A 462 13.24 -2.00 -23.11
N ARG A 463 14.02 -2.11 -22.02
CA ARG A 463 13.48 -2.45 -20.70
C ARG A 463 12.39 -1.46 -20.25
N GLN A 464 12.59 -0.16 -20.40
CA GLN A 464 11.61 0.84 -19.98
C GLN A 464 10.38 0.82 -20.89
N MET A 465 10.56 0.53 -22.18
CA MET A 465 9.43 0.36 -23.10
C MET A 465 8.48 -0.76 -22.64
N ILE A 466 9.01 -1.85 -22.08
CA ILE A 466 8.18 -2.92 -21.46
C ILE A 466 7.31 -2.35 -20.33
N THR A 467 7.87 -1.51 -19.45
CA THR A 467 7.10 -0.82 -18.41
C THR A 467 5.97 -0.01 -19.03
N GLY A 468 6.26 0.81 -20.04
CA GLY A 468 5.27 1.65 -20.73
C GLY A 468 4.14 0.85 -21.37
N VAL A 469 4.47 -0.23 -22.08
CA VAL A 469 3.49 -1.13 -22.72
C VAL A 469 2.60 -1.80 -21.68
N VAL A 470 3.19 -2.45 -20.68
CA VAL A 470 2.44 -3.21 -19.68
C VAL A 470 1.54 -2.29 -18.86
N VAL A 471 2.08 -1.17 -18.36
CA VAL A 471 1.31 -0.19 -17.57
C VAL A 471 0.23 0.47 -18.42
N GLY A 472 0.52 0.83 -19.67
CA GLY A 472 -0.45 1.40 -20.60
C GLY A 472 -1.62 0.46 -20.85
N ILE A 473 -1.35 -0.82 -21.13
CA ILE A 473 -2.39 -1.85 -21.32
C ILE A 473 -3.23 -2.02 -20.07
N ILE A 474 -2.59 -2.16 -18.89
CA ILE A 474 -3.31 -2.30 -17.61
C ILE A 474 -4.24 -1.11 -17.40
N ASN A 475 -3.76 0.13 -17.59
CA ASN A 475 -4.57 1.33 -17.39
C ASN A 475 -5.76 1.42 -18.35
N VAL A 476 -5.55 1.11 -19.63
CA VAL A 476 -6.64 1.11 -20.62
C VAL A 476 -7.70 0.08 -20.24
N ILE A 477 -7.30 -1.15 -19.89
CA ILE A 477 -8.25 -2.21 -19.48
C ILE A 477 -8.98 -1.77 -18.20
N MET A 478 -8.26 -1.24 -17.21
CA MET A 478 -8.86 -0.73 -15.98
C MET A 478 -9.87 0.39 -16.24
N LEU A 479 -9.57 1.35 -17.13
CA LEU A 479 -10.50 2.42 -17.50
C LEU A 479 -11.77 1.86 -18.15
N ILE A 480 -11.64 0.91 -19.08
CA ILE A 480 -12.79 0.26 -19.71
C ILE A 480 -13.65 -0.45 -18.65
N MET A 481 -13.02 -1.27 -17.80
CA MET A 481 -13.72 -1.99 -16.73
C MET A 481 -14.36 -1.05 -15.71
N ASN A 482 -13.77 0.12 -15.48
CA ASN A 482 -14.29 1.13 -14.57
C ASN A 482 -15.63 1.66 -15.09
N PHE A 483 -15.67 2.12 -16.34
CA PHE A 483 -16.92 2.58 -16.95
C PHE A 483 -17.98 1.47 -17.03
N VAL A 484 -17.57 0.22 -17.30
CA VAL A 484 -18.49 -0.94 -17.28
C VAL A 484 -19.07 -1.17 -15.88
N THR A 485 -18.27 -1.01 -14.83
CA THR A 485 -18.71 -1.21 -13.44
C THR A 485 -19.64 -0.08 -12.99
N VAL A 486 -19.31 1.17 -13.31
CA VAL A 486 -20.17 2.32 -13.00
C VAL A 486 -21.48 2.28 -13.78
N ALA A 487 -21.46 1.90 -15.05
CA ALA A 487 -22.70 1.73 -15.82
C ALA A 487 -23.64 0.68 -15.18
N GLN A 488 -23.09 -0.38 -14.58
CA GLN A 488 -23.89 -1.35 -13.83
C GLN A 488 -24.40 -0.81 -12.51
N PHE A 489 -23.55 -0.08 -11.78
CA PHE A 489 -23.95 0.61 -10.56
C PHE A 489 -25.14 1.54 -10.83
N MET A 490 -25.07 2.37 -11.87
CA MET A 490 -26.15 3.29 -12.25
C MET A 490 -27.45 2.55 -12.60
N LYS A 491 -27.37 1.44 -13.34
CA LYS A 491 -28.53 0.57 -13.64
C LYS A 491 -29.12 -0.09 -12.39
N GLY A 492 -28.30 -0.35 -11.38
CA GLY A 492 -28.70 -0.99 -10.13
C GLY A 492 -29.20 -0.02 -9.06
N TYR A 493 -28.80 1.25 -9.10
CA TYR A 493 -28.99 2.20 -7.99
C TYR A 493 -30.45 2.49 -7.63
N GLY A 494 -31.35 2.42 -8.62
CA GLY A 494 -32.80 2.61 -8.43
C GLY A 494 -33.54 1.42 -7.81
N LYS A 495 -32.89 0.24 -7.70
CA LYS A 495 -33.52 -0.96 -7.12
C LYS A 495 -33.48 -0.91 -5.59
N LYS A 496 -34.65 -1.02 -4.96
CA LYS A 496 -34.82 -0.97 -3.50
C LYS A 496 -34.45 -2.28 -2.79
N GLU A 497 -34.63 -3.43 -3.43
CA GLU A 497 -34.43 -4.73 -2.79
C GLU A 497 -33.00 -5.27 -2.95
N LEU A 498 -32.47 -5.87 -1.89
CA LEU A 498 -31.31 -6.76 -1.95
C LEU A 498 -31.72 -8.00 -2.75
N ARG A 499 -30.85 -8.48 -3.64
CA ARG A 499 -31.03 -9.77 -4.29
C ARG A 499 -30.86 -10.87 -3.24
N GLU A 500 -31.93 -11.22 -2.55
CA GLU A 500 -32.04 -12.40 -1.67
C GLU A 500 -30.77 -12.77 -0.89
N ALA A 501 -30.23 -11.84 -0.10
CA ALA A 501 -29.26 -12.15 0.93
C ALA A 501 -29.94 -11.90 2.28
N LYS A 502 -30.27 -13.01 2.96
CA LYS A 502 -30.90 -13.05 4.28
C LYS A 502 -30.21 -12.07 5.23
N THR A 503 -30.86 -10.95 5.51
CA THR A 503 -30.58 -10.11 6.67
C THR A 503 -30.87 -10.93 7.91
N ARG A 504 -29.85 -11.66 8.42
CA ARG A 504 -29.87 -12.11 9.81
C ARG A 504 -29.40 -10.92 10.64
N ALA A 505 -30.32 -10.40 11.44
CA ALA A 505 -30.16 -9.27 12.35
C ALA A 505 -29.02 -9.52 13.35
#